data_AF-A0A9D5PZA5-F1
#
_entry.id   AF-A0A9D5PZA5-F1
#
_cell.length_a   1.000
_cell.length_b   1.000
_cell.length_c   1.000
_cell.angle_alpha   90.00
_cell.angle_beta   90.00
_cell.angle_gamma   90.00
#
_symmetry.space_group_name_H-M   'P 1'
#
loop_
_entity.id
_entity.type
_entity.pdbx_description
1 polymer ?
#
loop_
_entity_poly.entity_id
_entity_poly.type
_entity_poly.pdbx_seq_one_letter_code
_entity_poly.pdbx_strand_id
1 'polypeptide(L)'
;MKHITAALLLFSMLASLASCQGSSGTATNDTSADDTSSEEKYQDGLPEVDLGGEKFTILIRSEFDYEFIPEDTAEVVDNAIYQRELAIEERFNAAIEFMPTSGNWTNKDNFKKHIESSVLSGT
;
A
#
# COMPACT_ATOMS: atom_id res chain seq x y z
N MET A 1 -14.57 33.50 -41.55
CA MET A 1 -13.56 33.91 -40.54
C MET A 1 -13.93 33.50 -39.10
N LYS A 2 -14.58 32.35 -38.88
CA LYS A 2 -14.87 31.78 -37.54
C LYS A 2 -14.15 30.45 -37.27
N HIS A 3 -13.52 29.89 -38.31
CA HIS A 3 -12.75 28.63 -38.23
C HIS A 3 -11.24 28.86 -38.12
N ILE A 4 -10.75 30.10 -38.28
CA ILE A 4 -9.33 30.45 -38.15
C ILE A 4 -8.97 30.72 -36.69
N THR A 5 -9.91 31.28 -35.91
CA THR A 5 -9.77 31.51 -34.47
C THR A 5 -9.77 30.23 -33.65
N ALA A 6 -10.49 29.19 -34.10
CA ALA A 6 -10.50 27.87 -33.44
C ALA A 6 -9.18 27.12 -33.61
N ALA A 7 -8.51 27.26 -34.77
CA ALA A 7 -7.22 26.62 -35.03
C ALA A 7 -6.07 27.26 -34.23
N LEU A 8 -6.13 28.58 -34.00
CA LEU A 8 -5.12 29.30 -33.21
C LEU A 8 -5.17 28.94 -31.72
N LEU A 9 -6.37 28.66 -31.19
CA LEU A 9 -6.61 28.31 -29.79
C LEU A 9 -6.18 26.87 -29.47
N LEU A 10 -6.26 25.95 -30.44
CA LEU A 10 -5.80 24.58 -30.26
C LEU A 10 -4.26 24.46 -30.23
N PHE A 11 -3.55 25.37 -30.92
CA PHE A 11 -2.08 25.36 -30.97
C PHE A 11 -1.42 25.88 -29.68
N SER A 12 -2.09 26.74 -28.90
CA SER A 12 -1.54 27.26 -27.64
C SER A 12 -1.54 26.25 -26.49
N MET A 13 -2.35 25.19 -26.57
CA MET A 13 -2.43 24.15 -25.55
C MET A 13 -1.33 23.07 -25.65
N LEU A 14 -0.62 22.96 -26.78
CA LEU A 14 0.47 21.99 -26.94
C LEU A 14 1.86 22.55 -26.55
N ALA A 15 1.97 23.84 -26.24
CA ALA A 15 3.25 24.49 -25.91
C ALA A 15 3.67 24.34 -24.43
N SER A 16 2.84 23.74 -23.58
CA SER A 16 3.11 23.59 -22.14
C SER A 16 3.83 22.30 -21.74
N LEU A 17 4.21 21.44 -22.69
CA LEU A 17 4.90 20.16 -22.41
C LEU A 17 6.44 20.23 -22.52
N ALA A 18 7.03 21.43 -22.70
CA ALA A 18 8.46 21.61 -22.93
C ALA A 18 9.21 22.44 -21.87
N SER A 19 8.71 22.53 -20.63
CA SER A 19 9.47 23.11 -19.51
C SER A 19 10.02 22.05 -18.55
N CYS A 20 11.00 21.29 -19.04
CA CYS A 20 12.03 20.71 -18.19
C CYS A 20 13.37 20.90 -18.90
N GLN A 21 13.83 22.16 -18.90
CA GLN A 21 15.20 22.52 -19.26
C GLN A 21 16.03 22.55 -17.97
N GLY A 22 16.50 21.38 -17.54
CA GLY A 22 17.61 21.24 -16.60
C GLY A 22 18.89 21.12 -17.40
N SER A 23 19.62 22.23 -17.53
CA SER A 23 20.82 22.36 -18.35
C SER A 23 21.94 21.40 -17.92
N SER A 24 22.50 20.72 -18.91
CA SER A 24 23.72 19.92 -18.85
C SER A 24 24.92 20.73 -18.35
N GLY A 25 25.63 20.18 -17.36
CA GLY A 25 26.99 20.54 -17.01
C GLY A 25 27.82 19.27 -16.94
N THR A 26 28.72 19.08 -17.90
CA THR A 26 29.71 18.00 -17.89
C THR A 26 30.78 18.31 -16.84
N ALA A 27 30.90 17.45 -15.83
CA ALA A 27 32.14 17.23 -15.11
C ALA A 27 32.27 15.73 -14.82
N THR A 28 33.15 15.08 -15.59
CA THR A 28 33.70 13.77 -15.29
C THR A 28 34.32 13.81 -13.89
N ASN A 29 33.89 12.92 -13.01
CA ASN A 29 34.77 12.37 -11.98
C ASN A 29 34.47 10.89 -11.83
N ASP A 30 35.37 10.10 -12.40
CA ASP A 30 35.44 8.65 -12.28
C ASP A 30 35.79 8.31 -10.82
N THR A 31 34.86 7.68 -10.11
CA THR A 31 35.17 6.86 -8.95
C THR A 31 34.15 5.73 -8.93
N SER A 32 34.47 4.71 -9.70
CA SER A 32 33.90 3.38 -9.56
C SER A 32 34.34 2.82 -8.21
N ALA A 33 33.50 2.98 -7.20
CA ALA A 33 33.47 2.08 -6.06
C ALA A 33 32.34 1.09 -6.34
N ASP A 34 32.69 -0.01 -7.01
CA ASP A 34 31.87 -1.20 -7.06
C ASP A 34 31.90 -1.86 -5.68
N ASP A 35 31.13 -1.30 -4.75
CA ASP A 35 30.71 -2.01 -3.53
C ASP A 35 29.41 -2.75 -3.88
N THR A 36 29.52 -3.78 -4.72
CA THR A 36 28.51 -4.85 -4.74
C THR A 36 28.72 -5.69 -3.48
N SER A 37 28.44 -5.08 -2.31
CA SER A 37 28.09 -5.83 -1.12
C SER A 37 26.78 -6.54 -1.47
N SER A 38 26.88 -7.80 -1.88
CA SER A 38 25.75 -8.71 -1.88
C SER A 38 25.28 -8.80 -0.42
N GLU A 39 24.39 -7.89 -0.02
CA GLU A 39 23.57 -8.08 1.16
C GLU A 39 22.91 -9.43 0.98
N GLU A 40 23.39 -10.45 1.71
CA GLU A 40 22.70 -11.71 1.80
C GLU A 40 21.28 -11.37 2.24
N LYS A 41 20.33 -11.50 1.31
CA LYS A 41 18.94 -11.18 1.58
C LYS A 41 18.50 -12.16 2.67
N TYR A 42 18.45 -11.68 3.91
CA TYR A 42 18.02 -12.48 5.03
C TYR A 42 16.64 -13.02 4.68
N GLN A 43 16.56 -14.35 4.50
CA GLN A 43 15.29 -15.03 4.33
C GLN A 43 14.51 -14.87 5.63
N ASP A 44 13.23 -14.53 5.54
CA ASP A 44 12.37 -14.32 6.73
C ASP A 44 12.11 -15.59 7.53
N GLY A 45 12.50 -16.75 7.02
CA GLY A 45 12.35 -18.05 7.68
C GLY A 45 10.91 -18.58 7.71
N LEU A 46 9.98 -17.93 6.99
CA LEU A 46 8.59 -18.39 6.90
C LEU A 46 8.48 -19.50 5.84
N PRO A 47 7.67 -20.53 6.09
CA PRO A 47 7.50 -21.63 5.16
C PRO A 47 6.83 -21.19 3.86
N GLU A 48 7.09 -21.92 2.78
CA GLU A 48 6.28 -21.88 1.57
C GLU A 48 5.01 -22.71 1.84
N VAL A 49 3.89 -22.02 2.05
CA VAL A 49 2.59 -22.66 2.32
C VAL A 49 1.50 -21.98 1.50
N ASP A 50 0.65 -22.81 0.90
CA ASP A 50 -0.57 -22.39 0.21
C ASP A 50 -1.74 -22.65 1.16
N LEU A 51 -2.48 -21.59 1.49
CA LEU A 51 -3.64 -21.61 2.37
C LEU A 51 -4.95 -21.78 1.59
N GLY A 52 -4.91 -22.14 0.31
CA GLY A 52 -6.06 -22.59 -0.47
C GLY A 52 -7.09 -21.50 -0.80
N GLY A 53 -6.71 -20.23 -0.72
CA GLY A 53 -7.61 -19.09 -0.84
C GLY A 53 -8.46 -18.86 0.41
N GLU A 54 -8.09 -19.45 1.55
CA GLU A 54 -8.82 -19.29 2.80
C GLU A 54 -8.85 -17.84 3.26
N LYS A 55 -9.97 -17.46 3.86
CA LYS A 55 -10.17 -16.10 4.36
C LYS A 55 -9.90 -16.05 5.87
N PHE A 56 -9.00 -15.17 6.27
CA PHE A 56 -8.67 -14.89 7.66
C PHE A 56 -9.32 -13.59 8.10
N THR A 57 -10.33 -13.69 8.98
CA THR A 57 -10.97 -12.52 9.57
C THR A 57 -10.28 -12.12 10.87
N ILE A 58 -9.81 -10.89 10.95
CA ILE A 58 -9.04 -10.36 12.09
C ILE A 58 -9.88 -9.28 12.78
N LEU A 59 -10.23 -9.53 14.04
CA LEU A 59 -10.88 -8.53 14.90
C LEU A 59 -9.87 -7.44 15.27
N ILE A 60 -10.16 -6.19 14.88
CA ILE A 60 -9.34 -5.03 15.21
C ILE A 60 -10.15 -4.00 15.98
N ARG A 61 -9.45 -3.09 16.67
CA ARG A 61 -10.09 -1.95 17.31
C ARG A 61 -10.37 -0.89 16.27
N SER A 62 -11.63 -0.47 16.15
CA SER A 62 -12.02 0.58 15.20
C SER A 62 -11.37 1.93 15.51
N GLU A 63 -10.89 2.15 16.73
CA GLU A 63 -10.15 3.36 17.09
C GLU A 63 -8.76 3.45 16.42
N PHE A 64 -8.26 2.34 15.85
CA PHE A 64 -6.94 2.22 15.23
C PHE A 64 -7.03 1.50 13.87
N ASP A 65 -8.17 1.56 13.19
CA ASP A 65 -8.37 0.86 11.92
C ASP A 65 -7.46 1.36 10.81
N TYR A 66 -7.06 2.64 10.84
CA TYR A 66 -6.05 3.23 9.96
C TYR A 66 -4.67 2.54 9.97
N GLU A 67 -4.38 1.64 10.94
CA GLU A 67 -3.15 0.83 10.95
C GLU A 67 -3.28 -0.46 10.10
N PHE A 68 -4.52 -0.79 9.74
CA PHE A 68 -4.91 -2.06 9.13
C PHE A 68 -5.62 -1.89 7.80
N ILE A 69 -6.47 -0.89 7.65
CA ILE A 69 -7.32 -0.71 6.47
C ILE A 69 -6.79 0.51 5.71
N PRO A 70 -6.33 0.34 4.46
CA PRO A 70 -5.83 1.46 3.68
C PRO A 70 -7.00 2.34 3.25
N GLU A 71 -6.85 3.66 3.40
CA GLU A 71 -7.76 4.61 2.77
C GLU A 71 -7.35 4.87 1.30
N ASP A 72 -8.30 5.28 0.45
CA ASP A 72 -8.01 5.68 -0.94
C ASP A 72 -7.39 7.10 -0.96
N THR A 73 -6.16 7.19 -0.46
CA THR A 73 -5.38 8.41 -0.41
C THR A 73 -4.00 8.21 -1.05
N ALA A 74 -3.32 9.33 -1.35
CA ALA A 74 -1.96 9.30 -1.86
C ALA A 74 -0.90 9.24 -0.74
N GLU A 75 -1.30 8.85 0.49
CA GLU A 75 -0.41 8.80 1.64
C GLU A 75 0.49 7.56 1.62
N VAL A 76 1.72 7.73 2.09
CA VAL A 76 2.72 6.64 2.11
C VAL A 76 2.31 5.48 3.02
N VAL A 77 1.56 5.77 4.08
CA VAL A 77 1.10 4.77 5.06
C VAL A 77 0.02 3.88 4.45
N ASP A 78 -0.97 4.45 3.78
CA ASP A 78 -2.03 3.68 3.11
C ASP A 78 -1.45 2.76 2.03
N ASN A 79 -0.53 3.27 1.22
CA ASN A 79 0.15 2.42 0.24
C ASN A 79 0.97 1.31 0.91
N ALA A 80 1.66 1.58 2.02
CA ALA A 80 2.40 0.55 2.75
C ALA A 80 1.47 -0.54 3.32
N ILE A 81 0.29 -0.17 3.81
CA ILE A 81 -0.74 -1.09 4.30
C ILE A 81 -1.27 -1.97 3.16
N TYR A 82 -1.64 -1.36 2.03
CA TYR A 82 -2.09 -2.10 0.85
C TYR A 82 -1.05 -3.09 0.33
N GLN A 83 0.21 -2.66 0.20
CA GLN A 83 1.30 -3.54 -0.26
C GLN A 83 1.60 -4.67 0.73
N ARG A 84 1.45 -4.42 2.05
CA ARG A 84 1.58 -5.45 3.08
C ARG A 84 0.53 -6.54 2.89
N GLU A 85 -0.73 -6.16 2.70
CA GLU A 85 -1.81 -7.13 2.44
C GLU A 85 -1.57 -7.91 1.17
N LEU A 86 -1.30 -7.22 0.06
CA LEU A 86 -1.02 -7.88 -1.23
C LEU A 86 0.12 -8.90 -1.11
N ALA A 87 1.21 -8.53 -0.43
CA ALA A 87 2.35 -9.43 -0.24
C ALA A 87 2.00 -10.69 0.58
N ILE A 88 1.10 -10.57 1.57
CA ILE A 88 0.64 -11.72 2.37
C ILE A 88 -0.31 -12.59 1.53
N GLU A 89 -1.29 -11.97 0.87
CA GLU A 89 -2.31 -12.67 0.08
C GLU A 89 -1.68 -13.43 -1.10
N GLU A 90 -0.75 -12.82 -1.82
CA GLU A 90 -0.02 -13.47 -2.93
C GLU A 90 0.88 -14.60 -2.44
N ARG A 91 1.62 -14.39 -1.34
CA ARG A 91 2.57 -15.39 -0.84
C ARG A 91 1.88 -16.64 -0.33
N PHE A 92 0.79 -16.47 0.40
CA PHE A 92 0.15 -17.57 1.10
C PHE A 92 -1.13 -18.06 0.43
N ASN A 93 -1.53 -17.48 -0.71
CA ASN A 93 -2.82 -17.75 -1.35
C ASN A 93 -3.95 -17.71 -0.31
N ALA A 94 -4.13 -16.55 0.30
CA ALA A 94 -5.11 -16.30 1.34
C ALA A 94 -5.78 -14.94 1.12
N ALA A 95 -6.90 -14.70 1.77
CA ALA A 95 -7.53 -13.39 1.83
C ALA A 95 -7.53 -12.87 3.28
N ILE A 96 -7.19 -11.61 3.49
CA ILE A 96 -7.29 -10.97 4.81
C ILE A 96 -8.54 -10.09 4.85
N GLU A 97 -9.35 -10.24 5.89
CA GLU A 97 -10.49 -9.36 6.16
C GLU A 97 -10.39 -8.80 7.58
N PHE A 98 -10.62 -7.50 7.73
CA PHE A 98 -10.64 -6.87 9.04
C PHE A 98 -12.06 -6.66 9.53
N MET A 99 -12.31 -6.97 10.80
CA MET A 99 -13.56 -6.69 11.50
C MET A 99 -13.30 -5.57 12.53
N PRO A 100 -13.44 -4.29 12.15
CA PRO A 100 -13.29 -3.19 13.08
C PRO A 100 -14.44 -3.17 14.09
N THR A 101 -14.11 -3.23 15.37
CA THR A 101 -15.08 -3.17 16.48
C THR A 101 -14.56 -2.18 17.51
N SER A 102 -15.44 -1.33 18.07
CA SER A 102 -15.02 -0.37 19.09
C SER A 102 -14.51 -1.09 20.34
N GLY A 103 -13.24 -0.85 20.65
CA GLY A 103 -12.50 -1.48 21.74
C GLY A 103 -12.12 -0.52 22.86
N ASN A 104 -12.64 0.71 22.86
CA ASN A 104 -12.43 1.67 23.94
C ASN A 104 -12.97 1.16 25.30
N TRP A 105 -12.62 1.85 26.38
CA TRP A 105 -12.96 1.41 27.75
C TRP A 105 -14.48 1.22 27.99
N THR A 106 -15.30 2.05 27.33
CA THR A 106 -16.76 1.98 27.40
C THR A 106 -17.29 0.73 26.69
N ASN A 107 -16.67 0.35 25.56
CA ASN A 107 -17.10 -0.77 24.71
C ASN A 107 -16.34 -2.08 24.96
N LYS A 108 -15.42 -2.14 25.94
CA LYS A 108 -14.58 -3.31 26.23
C LYS A 108 -15.36 -4.62 26.37
N ASP A 109 -16.56 -4.58 26.95
CA ASP A 109 -17.37 -5.78 27.18
C ASP A 109 -17.95 -6.32 25.87
N ASN A 110 -18.29 -5.44 24.92
CA ASN A 110 -18.72 -5.84 23.59
C ASN A 110 -17.53 -6.41 22.78
N PHE A 111 -16.38 -5.72 22.80
CA PHE A 111 -15.17 -6.23 22.17
C PHE A 111 -14.78 -7.62 22.70
N LYS A 112 -14.82 -7.81 24.03
CA LYS A 112 -14.58 -9.11 24.68
C LYS A 112 -15.58 -10.18 24.23
N LYS A 113 -16.86 -9.83 24.09
CA LYS A 113 -17.88 -10.76 23.60
C LYS A 113 -17.59 -11.26 22.18
N HIS A 114 -17.07 -10.40 21.29
CA HIS A 114 -16.65 -10.84 19.95
C HIS A 114 -15.54 -11.90 20.03
N ILE A 115 -14.54 -11.69 20.89
CA ILE A 115 -13.46 -12.67 21.12
C ILE A 115 -14.01 -13.98 21.68
N GLU A 116 -14.83 -13.92 22.73
CA GLU A 116 -15.43 -15.11 23.34
C GLU A 116 -16.31 -15.88 22.35
N SER A 117 -17.09 -15.17 21.53
CA SER A 117 -17.93 -15.78 20.50
C SER A 117 -17.10 -16.51 19.46
N SER A 118 -16.02 -15.90 18.98
CA SER A 118 -15.13 -16.49 17.96
C SER A 118 -14.52 -17.82 18.44
N VAL A 119 -14.04 -17.85 19.68
CA VAL A 119 -13.50 -19.08 20.29
C VAL A 119 -14.56 -20.17 20.42
N LEU A 120 -15.79 -19.80 20.78
CA LEU A 120 -16.89 -20.76 20.96
C LEU A 120 -17.44 -21.30 19.63
N SER A 121 -17.46 -20.49 18.57
CA SER A 121 -17.92 -20.91 17.24
C SER A 121 -16.84 -21.61 16.41
N GLY A 122 -15.58 -21.57 16.85
CA GLY A 122 -14.45 -22.12 16.09
C GLY A 122 -14.19 -21.34 14.80
N THR A 123 -14.55 -20.05 14.78
CA THR A 123 -14.41 -19.13 13.64
C THR A 123 -13.84 -17.81 14.13
#